data_AF-A0A834W730-F1
#
_entry.id   AF-A0A834W730-F1
#
_cell.length_a   1.000
_cell.length_b   1.000
_cell.length_c   1.000
_cell.angle_alpha   90.00
_cell.angle_beta   90.00
_cell.angle_gamma   90.00
#
_symmetry.space_group_name_H-M   'P 1'
#
loop_
_entity.id
_entity.type
_entity.pdbx_description
1 polymer ?
#
loop_
_entity_poly.entity_id
_entity_poly.type
_entity_poly.pdbx_seq_one_letter_code
_entity_poly.pdbx_strand_id
1 'polypeptide(L)'
;MTANPAQCEKILKGEDKKYMAQLPLGTIPKLSLEMTAAVTIRAVHYMNEKLATNHVELDEMPRIESCLDIYQEAMVSYNGAYVNFTMDPTTALKSLKEADVKIGSCESKLANGGGG
;
A
#
# COMPACT_ATOMS: atom_id res chain seq x y z
N MET A 1 12.40 -10.19 7.39
CA MET A 1 12.82 -8.98 8.12
C MET A 1 12.10 -7.79 7.51
N THR A 2 11.53 -6.88 8.31
CA THR A 2 10.86 -5.67 7.80
C THR A 2 11.90 -4.58 7.50
N ALA A 3 11.69 -3.80 6.44
CA ALA A 3 12.59 -2.70 6.05
C ALA A 3 12.54 -1.51 7.03
N ASN A 4 11.47 -1.37 7.81
CA ASN A 4 11.33 -0.33 8.83
C ASN A 4 10.82 -0.92 10.15
N PRO A 5 11.72 -1.46 10.99
CA PRO A 5 11.37 -2.11 12.25
C PRO A 5 10.62 -1.18 13.22
N ALA A 6 11.04 0.09 13.33
CA ALA A 6 10.44 1.05 14.25
C ALA A 6 9.00 1.40 13.85
N GLN A 7 8.73 1.58 12.55
CA GLN A 7 7.37 1.84 12.07
C GLN A 7 6.48 0.60 12.20
N CYS A 8 7.02 -0.58 11.88
CA CYS A 8 6.32 -1.85 12.06
C CYS A 8 5.91 -2.06 13.52
N GLU A 9 6.82 -1.77 14.46
CA GLU A 9 6.52 -1.85 15.89
C GLU A 9 5.42 -0.87 16.32
N LYS A 10 5.44 0.38 15.84
CA LYS A 10 4.39 1.37 16.12
C LYS A 10 3.03 0.93 15.59
N ILE A 11 2.97 0.45 14.35
CA ILE A 11 1.75 -0.06 13.71
C ILE A 11 1.17 -1.23 14.51
N LEU A 12 2.03 -2.18 14.86
CA LEU A 12 1.62 -3.43 15.50
C LEU A 12 1.25 -3.26 16.97
N LYS A 13 1.90 -2.35 17.71
CA LYS A 13 1.61 -2.11 19.12
C LYS A 13 0.46 -1.12 19.31
N GLY A 14 0.12 -0.30 18.31
CA GLY A 14 -0.83 0.80 18.50
C GLY A 14 -0.48 1.61 19.75
N GLU A 15 -1.50 1.98 20.54
CA GLU A 15 -1.31 2.59 21.86
C GLU A 15 -1.10 1.56 23.00
N ASP A 16 -1.40 0.28 22.79
CA ASP A 16 -1.35 -0.76 23.84
C ASP A 16 -0.40 -1.91 23.51
N LYS A 17 0.78 -1.87 24.15
CA LYS A 17 1.90 -2.81 23.92
C LYS A 17 1.58 -4.27 24.26
N LYS A 18 0.50 -4.56 25.00
CA LYS A 18 0.15 -5.93 25.43
C LYS A 18 -0.62 -6.75 24.39
N TYR A 19 -1.19 -6.12 23.38
CA TYR A 19 -2.08 -6.78 22.42
C TYR A 19 -1.36 -7.83 21.55
N MET A 20 -0.10 -7.57 21.21
CA MET A 20 0.69 -8.35 20.26
C MET A 20 1.03 -9.78 20.71
N ALA A 21 1.26 -10.01 22.00
CA ALA A 21 1.68 -11.32 22.50
C ALA A 21 0.55 -12.37 22.48
N GLN A 22 -0.69 -11.94 22.25
CA GLN A 22 -1.89 -12.79 22.30
C GLN A 22 -2.53 -13.02 20.92
N LEU A 23 -2.04 -12.36 19.87
CA LEU A 23 -2.61 -12.50 18.53
C LEU A 23 -2.17 -13.82 17.88
N PRO A 24 -3.08 -14.59 17.29
CA PRO A 24 -2.72 -15.70 16.43
C PRO A 24 -1.74 -15.27 15.34
N LEU A 25 -0.78 -16.13 14.98
CA LEU A 25 0.25 -15.83 13.96
C LEU A 25 -0.35 -15.39 12.61
N GLY A 26 -1.55 -15.87 12.26
CA GLY A 26 -2.25 -15.47 11.04
C GLY A 26 -2.96 -14.11 11.11
N THR A 27 -3.11 -13.53 12.29
CA THR A 27 -3.83 -12.26 12.49
C THR A 27 -2.96 -11.06 12.15
N ILE A 28 -1.67 -11.09 12.50
CA ILE A 28 -0.74 -9.98 12.22
C ILE A 28 -0.65 -9.67 10.71
N PRO A 29 -0.48 -10.67 9.82
CA PRO A 29 -0.36 -10.44 8.38
C PRO A 29 -1.68 -9.97 7.75
N LYS A 30 -2.83 -10.49 8.21
CA LYS A 30 -4.15 -10.02 7.77
C LYS A 30 -4.42 -8.58 8.17
N LEU A 31 -4.11 -8.23 9.42
CA LEU A 31 -4.23 -6.86 9.91
C LEU A 31 -3.31 -5.92 9.13
N SER A 32 -2.07 -6.34 8.86
CA SER A 32 -1.12 -5.56 8.06
C SER A 32 -1.67 -5.31 6.64
N LEU A 33 -2.25 -6.33 6.01
CA LEU A 33 -2.89 -6.19 4.69
C LEU A 33 -4.08 -5.25 4.70
N GLU A 34 -4.96 -5.35 5.70
CA GLU A 34 -6.12 -4.48 5.86
C GLU A 34 -5.71 -3.01 6.05
N MET A 35 -4.66 -2.79 6.87
CA MET A 35 -4.10 -1.44 7.06
C MET A 35 -3.49 -0.90 5.76
N THR A 36 -2.72 -1.70 5.04
CA THR A 36 -2.14 -1.29 3.75
C THR A 36 -3.25 -0.96 2.75
N ALA A 37 -4.27 -1.82 2.60
CA ALA A 37 -5.40 -1.56 1.72
C ALA A 37 -6.15 -0.26 2.09
N ALA A 38 -6.36 0.00 3.38
CA ALA A 38 -6.99 1.25 3.83
C ALA A 38 -6.16 2.49 3.47
N VAL A 39 -4.84 2.44 3.59
CA VAL A 39 -3.94 3.53 3.17
C VAL A 39 -3.96 3.71 1.65
N THR A 40 -3.95 2.62 0.88
CA THR A 40 -4.04 2.63 -0.59
C THR A 40 -5.35 3.30 -1.05
N ILE A 41 -6.49 2.97 -0.43
CA ILE A 41 -7.79 3.60 -0.74
C ILE A 41 -7.74 5.11 -0.47
N ARG A 42 -7.16 5.53 0.67
CA ARG A 42 -7.02 6.96 0.99
C ARG A 42 -6.15 7.70 -0.03
N ALA A 43 -5.07 7.08 -0.49
CA ALA A 43 -4.22 7.64 -1.54
C ALA A 43 -4.97 7.79 -2.88
N VAL A 44 -5.76 6.78 -3.27
CA VAL A 44 -6.64 6.85 -4.45
C VAL A 44 -7.64 8.00 -4.34
N HIS A 45 -8.32 8.12 -3.21
CA HIS A 45 -9.26 9.23 -2.97
C HIS A 45 -8.57 10.59 -3.07
N TYR A 46 -7.39 10.73 -2.46
CA TYR A 46 -6.61 11.96 -2.54
C TYR A 46 -6.22 12.31 -3.98
N MET A 47 -5.72 11.35 -4.76
CA MET A 47 -5.37 11.58 -6.17
C MET A 47 -6.58 11.96 -7.02
N ASN A 48 -7.72 11.29 -6.84
CA ASN A 48 -8.98 11.64 -7.52
C ASN A 48 -9.44 13.05 -7.17
N GLU A 49 -9.38 13.44 -5.89
CA GLU A 49 -9.73 14.79 -5.45
C GLU A 49 -8.83 15.84 -6.10
N LYS A 50 -7.53 15.57 -6.20
CA LYS A 50 -6.54 16.45 -6.84
C LYS A 50 -6.81 16.64 -8.33
N LEU A 51 -7.14 15.57 -9.05
CA LEU A 51 -7.54 15.66 -10.46
C LEU A 51 -8.86 16.42 -10.64
N ALA A 52 -9.85 16.19 -9.78
CA ALA A 52 -11.16 16.83 -9.88
C ALA A 52 -11.13 18.33 -9.57
N THR A 53 -10.20 18.78 -8.74
CA THR A 53 -10.12 20.18 -8.26
C THR A 53 -9.15 21.06 -9.06
N ASN A 54 -8.55 20.57 -10.16
CA ASN A 54 -7.50 21.27 -10.93
C ASN A 54 -6.32 21.75 -10.05
N HIS A 55 -6.07 21.11 -8.91
CA HIS A 55 -4.94 21.41 -8.02
C HIS A 55 -3.66 20.67 -8.46
N VAL A 56 -3.55 20.37 -9.75
CA VAL A 56 -2.50 19.56 -10.36
C VAL A 56 -2.09 20.25 -11.66
N GLU A 57 -0.79 20.38 -11.88
CA GLU A 57 -0.29 20.94 -13.14
C GLU A 57 -0.65 20.01 -14.31
N LEU A 58 -0.97 20.56 -15.49
CA LEU A 58 -1.45 19.78 -16.63
C LEU A 58 -0.47 18.67 -17.06
N ASP A 59 0.84 18.89 -16.87
CA ASP A 59 1.90 17.93 -17.15
C ASP A 59 2.04 16.84 -16.05
N GLU A 60 1.51 17.09 -14.86
CA GLU A 60 1.43 16.12 -13.76
C GLU A 60 0.21 15.19 -13.85
N MET A 61 -0.87 15.62 -14.52
CA MET A 61 -2.11 14.83 -14.62
C MET A 61 -1.88 13.40 -15.16
N PRO A 62 -1.14 13.17 -16.27
CA PRO A 62 -0.92 11.81 -16.78
C PRO A 62 -0.13 10.92 -15.80
N ARG A 63 0.75 11.52 -14.99
CA ARG A 63 1.50 10.80 -13.96
C ARG A 63 0.59 10.35 -12.82
N ILE A 64 -0.33 11.22 -12.39
CA ILE A 64 -1.30 10.92 -11.33
C ILE A 64 -2.34 9.90 -11.81
N GLU A 65 -2.83 10.00 -13.04
CA GLU A 65 -3.72 9.00 -13.64
C GLU A 65 -3.04 7.62 -13.70
N SER A 66 -1.78 7.56 -14.15
CA SER A 66 -1.04 6.30 -14.15
C SER A 66 -0.82 5.76 -12.73
N CYS A 67 -0.65 6.64 -11.74
CA CYS A 67 -0.58 6.24 -10.34
C CYS A 67 -1.91 5.68 -9.81
N LEU A 68 -3.05 6.22 -10.23
CA LEU A 68 -4.36 5.67 -9.86
C LEU A 68 -4.50 4.22 -10.32
N ASP A 69 -4.15 3.91 -11.57
CA ASP A 69 -4.18 2.55 -12.11
C ASP A 69 -3.27 1.62 -11.30
N ILE A 70 -2.05 2.07 -11.00
CA ILE A 70 -1.08 1.33 -10.16
C ILE A 70 -1.68 1.00 -8.79
N TYR A 71 -2.32 1.97 -8.13
CA TYR A 71 -2.90 1.76 -6.81
C TYR A 71 -4.11 0.82 -6.86
N GLN A 72 -4.92 0.88 -7.92
CA GLN A 72 -6.02 -0.07 -8.13
C GLN A 72 -5.52 -1.50 -8.34
N GLU A 73 -4.48 -1.68 -9.15
CA GLU A 73 -3.85 -2.98 -9.34
C GLU A 73 -3.21 -3.50 -8.03
N ALA A 74 -2.59 -2.64 -7.23
CA ALA A 74 -2.03 -3.01 -5.94
C ALA A 74 -3.12 -3.53 -4.98
N MET A 75 -4.33 -2.94 -4.99
CA MET A 75 -5.46 -3.45 -4.20
C MET A 75 -5.85 -4.88 -4.60
N VAL A 76 -5.83 -5.21 -5.90
CA VAL A 76 -6.09 -6.59 -6.37
C VAL A 76 -5.04 -7.54 -5.81
N SER A 77 -3.76 -7.15 -5.84
CA SER A 77 -2.66 -7.94 -5.27
C SER A 77 -2.78 -8.11 -3.75
N TYR A 78 -3.22 -7.08 -3.01
CA TYR A 78 -3.46 -7.19 -1.56
C TYR A 78 -4.60 -8.15 -1.23
N ASN A 79 -5.69 -8.10 -1.98
CA ASN A 79 -6.80 -9.04 -1.82
C ASN A 79 -6.36 -10.49 -2.14
N GLY A 80 -5.58 -10.68 -3.20
CA GLY A 80 -4.99 -11.97 -3.54
C GLY A 80 -4.09 -12.50 -2.41
N ALA A 81 -3.25 -11.63 -1.83
CA ALA A 81 -2.42 -11.99 -0.69
C ALA A 81 -3.24 -12.33 0.56
N TYR A 82 -4.32 -11.59 0.84
CA TYR A 82 -5.19 -11.82 1.98
C TYR A 82 -5.85 -13.20 1.97
N VAL A 83 -6.36 -13.62 0.80
CA VAL A 83 -6.99 -14.93 0.61
C VAL A 83 -5.97 -16.06 0.70
N ASN A 84 -4.78 -15.86 0.12
CA ASN A 84 -3.78 -16.92 0.03
C ASN A 84 -2.88 -17.03 1.26
N PHE A 85 -2.82 -16.05 2.15
CA PHE A 85 -1.81 -16.00 3.21
C PHE A 85 -1.73 -17.28 4.06
N THR A 86 -2.87 -17.91 4.37
CA THR A 86 -2.92 -19.15 5.17
C THR A 86 -2.85 -20.44 4.35
N MET A 87 -3.25 -20.40 3.07
CA MET A 87 -3.34 -21.60 2.23
C MET A 87 -2.13 -21.77 1.31
N ASP A 88 -1.62 -20.65 0.78
CA ASP A 88 -0.45 -20.54 -0.08
C ASP A 88 0.33 -19.25 0.25
N PRO A 89 1.16 -19.28 1.31
CA PRO A 89 1.98 -18.15 1.72
C PRO A 89 2.97 -17.70 0.64
N THR A 90 3.39 -18.61 -0.26
CA THR A 90 4.35 -18.31 -1.33
C THR A 90 3.71 -17.41 -2.38
N THR A 91 2.50 -17.76 -2.83
CA THR A 91 1.72 -16.92 -3.75
C THR A 91 1.37 -15.59 -3.09
N ALA A 92 0.98 -15.59 -1.81
CA ALA A 92 0.70 -14.36 -1.08
C ALA A 92 1.92 -13.42 -1.03
N LEU A 93 3.11 -13.94 -0.72
CA LEU A 93 4.35 -13.17 -0.72
C LEU A 93 4.72 -12.64 -2.10
N LYS A 94 4.47 -13.42 -3.16
CA LYS A 94 4.70 -12.97 -4.54
C LYS A 94 3.78 -11.79 -4.89
N SER A 95 2.49 -11.90 -4.59
CA SER A 95 1.52 -10.82 -4.81
C SER A 95 1.88 -9.54 -4.05
N LEU A 96 2.35 -9.67 -2.81
CA LEU A 96 2.84 -8.54 -2.01
C LEU A 96 4.03 -7.84 -2.67
N LYS A 97 5.04 -8.60 -3.12
CA LYS A 97 6.21 -8.02 -3.80
C LYS A 97 5.83 -7.31 -5.10
N GLU A 98 4.89 -7.87 -5.86
CA GLU A 98 4.39 -7.23 -7.08
C GLU A 98 3.69 -5.90 -6.77
N ALA A 99 2.89 -5.83 -5.70
CA ALA A 99 2.26 -4.59 -5.26
C ALA A 99 3.31 -3.54 -4.84
N ASP A 100 4.32 -3.93 -4.08
CA ASP A 100 5.40 -3.03 -3.63
C ASP A 100 6.17 -2.44 -4.82
N VAL A 101 6.51 -3.27 -5.82
CA VAL A 101 7.20 -2.82 -7.04
C VAL A 101 6.34 -1.83 -7.82
N LYS A 102 5.03 -2.11 -7.97
CA LYS A 102 4.10 -1.22 -8.68
C LYS A 102 3.98 0.13 -7.97
N ILE A 103 3.77 0.14 -6.65
CA ILE A 103 3.68 1.38 -5.87
C ILE A 103 4.98 2.19 -5.95
N GLY A 104 6.15 1.54 -5.82
CA GLY A 104 7.43 2.21 -5.97
C GLY A 104 7.62 2.84 -7.37
N SER A 105 7.02 2.25 -8.41
CA SER A 105 7.03 2.85 -9.74
C SER A 105 6.18 4.13 -9.81
N CYS A 106 5.06 4.20 -9.10
CA CYS A 106 4.28 5.43 -8.99
C CYS A 106 5.06 6.52 -8.24
N GLU A 107 5.68 6.19 -7.10
CA GLU A 107 6.52 7.14 -6.36
C GLU A 107 7.63 7.70 -7.23
N SER A 108 8.27 6.85 -8.02
CA SER A 108 9.32 7.25 -8.98
C SER A 108 8.78 8.17 -10.08
N LYS A 109 7.57 7.91 -10.60
CA LYS A 109 6.93 8.76 -11.61
C LYS A 109 6.60 10.15 -11.07
N LEU A 110 6.11 10.22 -9.83
CA LEU A 110 5.79 11.49 -9.18
C LEU A 110 7.06 12.27 -8.81
N ALA A 111 8.10 11.61 -8.31
CA ALA A 111 9.35 12.27 -7.93
C ALA A 111 10.13 12.86 -9.12
N ASN A 112 10.12 12.16 -10.26
CA ASN A 112 10.79 12.63 -11.48
C ASN A 112 10.01 13.72 -12.23
N GLY A 113 8.87 14.18 -11.69
CA GLY A 113 8.09 15.26 -12.27
C GLY A 113 8.46 16.67 -11.83
N GLY A 114 9.23 16.82 -10.74
CA GLY A 114 9.62 18.12 -10.19
C GLY A 114 10.86 18.77 -10.81
N GLY A 115 11.20 18.44 -12.06
CA GLY A 115 12.39 18.96 -12.75
C GLY A 115 12.03 19.92 -13.88
N GLY A 116 11.72 21.17 -13.52
CA GLY A 116 11.76 22.33 -14.42
C GLY A 116 13.15 22.97 -14.41
#